data_AF-A0AAE5J7H1-F1
#
_entry.id   AF-A0AAE5J7H1-F1
#
_cell.length_a   1.000
_cell.length_b   1.000
_cell.length_c   1.000
_cell.angle_alpha   90.00
_cell.angle_beta   90.00
_cell.angle_gamma   90.00
#
_symmetry.space_group_name_H-M   'P 1'
#
loop_
_entity.id
_entity.type
_entity.pdbx_description
1 polymer ?
#
loop_
_entity_poly.entity_id
_entity_poly.type
_entity_poly.pdbx_seq_one_letter_code
_entity_poly.pdbx_strand_id
1 'polypeptide(L)' 'MKNTIKTLESHHDEIRNTFTTHYSNGPLEGSNNKIKAIKRASFGYRSFWRFRTRVLYVFKIKTKRALITK' A
#
# COMPACT_ATOMS: atom_id res chain seq x y z
N MET A 1 -12.64 23.98 4.08
CA MET A 1 -11.23 24.48 4.17
C MET A 1 -10.64 24.41 5.58
N LYS A 2 -11.38 24.76 6.64
CA LYS A 2 -10.84 24.69 8.04
C LYS A 2 -10.21 23.34 8.41
N ASN A 3 -10.81 22.21 8.00
CA ASN A 3 -10.29 20.87 8.31
C ASN A 3 -9.02 20.52 7.54
N THR A 4 -8.89 20.99 6.30
CA THR A 4 -7.68 20.79 5.48
C THR A 4 -6.49 21.51 6.09
N ILE A 5 -6.68 22.76 6.53
CA ILE A 5 -5.63 23.57 7.19
C ILE A 5 -5.19 22.89 8.49
N LYS A 6 -6.14 22.44 9.34
CA LYS A 6 -5.83 21.68 10.55
C LYS A 6 -5.04 20.40 10.30
N THR A 7 -5.33 19.71 9.19
CA THR A 7 -4.61 18.47 8.82
C THR A 7 -3.18 18.79 8.40
N LEU A 8 -2.97 19.87 7.65
CA LEU A 8 -1.63 20.33 7.26
C LEU A 8 -0.81 20.81 8.46
N GLU A 9 -1.43 21.53 9.39
CA GLU A 9 -0.79 21.95 10.65
C GLU A 9 -0.42 20.73 11.51
N SER A 10 -1.31 19.74 11.62
CA SER A 10 -1.08 18.52 12.40
C SER A 10 0.05 17.63 11.84
N HIS A 11 0.32 17.72 10.53
CA HIS A 11 1.34 16.91 9.84
C HIS A 11 2.51 17.76 9.32
N HIS A 12 2.69 18.95 9.89
CA HIS A 12 3.68 19.92 9.41
C HIS A 12 5.11 19.35 9.43
N ASP A 13 5.47 18.59 10.47
CA ASP A 13 6.82 18.06 10.63
C ASP A 13 7.12 16.93 9.64
N GLU A 14 6.15 16.06 9.36
CA GLU A 14 6.26 15.03 8.33
C GLU A 14 6.39 15.65 6.94
N ILE A 15 5.60 16.70 6.65
CA ILE A 15 5.71 17.47 5.40
C ILE A 15 7.10 18.08 5.29
N ARG A 16 7.60 18.72 6.36
CA ARG A 16 8.95 19.29 6.40
C ARG A 16 10.03 18.24 6.14
N ASN A 17 9.88 17.04 6.70
CA ASN A 17 10.82 15.93 6.51
C ASN A 17 10.86 15.42 5.06
N THR A 18 9.80 15.60 4.27
CA THR A 18 9.82 15.20 2.85
C THR A 18 10.79 16.05 2.02
N PHE A 19 11.04 17.30 2.42
CA PHE A 19 11.99 18.19 1.71
C PHE A 19 13.45 17.95 2.10
N THR A 20 13.71 17.36 3.27
CA THR A 20 15.06 17.11 3.78
C THR A 20 15.54 15.69 3.49
N THR A 21 14.62 14.75 3.36
CA THR A 21 14.93 13.34 3.09
C THR A 21 14.99 13.03 1.61
N HIS A 22 15.85 12.10 1.22
CA HIS A 22 15.97 11.63 -0.17
C HIS A 22 15.02 10.47 -0.48
N TYR A 23 14.12 10.14 0.46
CA TYR A 23 13.17 9.04 0.29
C TYR A 23 11.99 9.50 -0.56
N SER A 24 11.68 8.73 -1.60
CA SER A 24 10.49 8.95 -2.42
C SER A 24 9.40 7.93 -2.10
N ASN A 25 8.14 8.37 -2.16
CA ASN A 25 6.98 7.47 -2.07
C ASN A 25 6.76 6.64 -3.35
N GLY A 26 7.55 6.86 -4.41
CA GLY A 26 7.38 6.20 -5.72
C GLY A 26 7.31 4.67 -5.65
N PRO A 27 8.22 3.97 -4.95
CA PRO A 27 8.14 2.51 -4.80
C PRO A 27 6.87 2.03 -4.06
N LEU A 28 6.40 2.78 -3.06
CA LEU A 28 5.18 2.48 -2.31
C LEU A 28 3.95 2.69 -3.19
N GLU A 29 3.90 3.78 -3.95
CA GLU A 29 2.85 4.08 -4.91
C GLU A 29 2.79 3.03 -6.02
N GLY A 30 3.93 2.62 -6.56
CA GLY A 30 4.03 1.55 -7.55
C GLY A 30 3.47 0.23 -7.03
N SER A 31 3.82 -0.13 -5.78
CA SER A 31 3.29 -1.32 -5.12
C SER A 31 1.77 -1.24 -4.92
N ASN A 32 1.25 -0.10 -4.45
CA ASN A 32 -0.17 0.13 -4.27
C ASN A 32 -0.94 0.08 -5.59
N ASN A 33 -0.39 0.63 -6.66
CA ASN A 33 -1.00 0.60 -7.99
C ASN A 33 -1.06 -0.84 -8.55
N LYS A 34 0.00 -1.62 -8.36
CA LYS A 34 0.02 -3.04 -8.75
C LYS A 34 -1.02 -3.86 -7.98
N ILE A 35 -1.16 -3.64 -6.68
CA ILE A 35 -2.19 -4.28 -5.84
C ILE A 35 -3.60 -3.90 -6.33
N LYS A 36 -3.84 -2.62 -6.62
CA LYS A 36 -5.12 -2.15 -7.18
C LYS A 36 -5.40 -2.79 -8.55
N ALA A 37 -4.38 -2.94 -9.41
CA ALA A 37 -4.52 -3.62 -10.70
C ALA A 37 -4.91 -5.10 -10.54
N ILE A 38 -4.30 -5.82 -9.59
CA ILE A 38 -4.68 -7.22 -9.28
C ILE A 38 -6.15 -7.30 -8.86
N LYS A 39 -6.60 -6.40 -7.98
CA LYS A 39 -8.01 -6.34 -7.54
C LYS A 39 -8.95 -6.08 -8.71
N ARG A 40 -8.63 -5.13 -9.59
CA ARG A 40 -9.45 -4.79 -10.78
C ARG A 40 -9.51 -5.93 -11.78
N ALA A 41 -8.38 -6.59 -12.07
CA ALA A 41 -8.30 -7.69 -13.03
C ALA A 41 -9.17 -8.90 -12.64
N SER A 42 -9.48 -9.07 -11.35
CA SER A 42 -10.36 -10.14 -10.85
C SER A 42 -11.80 -9.69 -10.63
N PHE A 43 -12.15 -8.45 -10.98
CA PHE A 43 -13.45 -7.83 -10.67
C PHE A 43 -13.78 -7.85 -9.17
N GLY A 44 -12.75 -7.73 -8.33
CA GLY A 44 -12.84 -7.86 -6.88
C GLY A 44 -12.63 -9.29 -6.37
N TYR A 45 -12.51 -9.42 -5.05
CA TYR A 45 -12.32 -10.70 -4.38
C TYR A 45 -13.34 -10.82 -3.26
N ARG A 46 -14.02 -11.97 -3.17
CA ARG A 46 -14.93 -12.28 -2.06
C ARG A 46 -14.20 -12.62 -0.76
N SER A 47 -12.97 -13.13 -0.86
CA SER A 47 -12.14 -13.55 0.27
C SER A 47 -10.83 -12.77 0.26
N PHE A 48 -10.55 -12.07 1.37
CA PHE A 48 -9.29 -11.36 1.57
C PHE A 48 -8.10 -12.33 1.51
N TRP A 49 -8.25 -13.55 2.03
CA TRP A 49 -7.23 -14.60 1.95
C TRP A 49 -6.80 -14.90 0.52
N ARG A 50 -7.77 -15.09 -0.38
CA ARG A 50 -7.48 -15.35 -1.80
C ARG A 50 -6.82 -14.15 -2.47
N PHE A 51 -7.26 -12.94 -2.15
CA PHE A 51 -6.63 -11.71 -2.63
C PHE A 51 -5.18 -11.59 -2.17
N ARG A 52 -4.93 -11.75 -0.87
CA ARG A 52 -3.59 -11.71 -0.26
C ARG A 52 -2.67 -12.74 -0.89
N THR A 53 -3.12 -13.98 -1.05
CA THR A 53 -2.33 -15.04 -1.69
C THR A 53 -1.96 -14.66 -3.13
N ARG A 54 -2.90 -14.08 -3.90
CA ARG A 54 -2.60 -13.60 -5.26
C ARG A 54 -1.58 -12.48 -5.26
N VAL A 55 -1.72 -11.50 -4.37
CA VAL A 55 -0.76 -10.39 -4.22
C VAL A 55 0.64 -10.94 -3.92
N LEU A 56 0.78 -11.77 -2.89
CA LEU A 56 2.06 -12.36 -2.50
C LEU A 56 2.72 -13.15 -3.65
N TYR A 57 1.92 -13.93 -4.38
CA TYR A 57 2.38 -14.67 -5.55
C TYR A 57 2.92 -13.75 -6.66
N VAL A 58 2.19 -12.68 -6.99
CA VAL A 58 2.59 -11.71 -8.03
C VAL A 58 3.85 -10.92 -7.65
N PHE A 59 4.05 -10.67 -6.36
CA PHE A 59 5.27 -10.04 -5.84
C PHE A 59 6.41 -11.05 -5.61
N LYS A 60 6.21 -12.34 -5.94
CA LYS A 60 7.19 -13.43 -5.75
C LYS A 60 7.75 -13.50 -4.32
N ILE A 61 6.95 -13.13 -3.33
CA ILE A 61 7.36 -13.14 -1.93
C ILE A 61 7.35 -14.59 -1.44
N LYS A 62 8.49 -15.08 -0.95
CA LYS A 62 8.58 -16.42 -0.34
C LYS A 62 7.85 -16.44 1.00
N THR A 63 6.62 -16.93 1.03
CA THR A 63 5.88 -17.14 2.28
C THR A 63 6.09 -18.55 2.81
N LYS A 64 6.39 -18.67 4.11
CA LYS A 64 6.34 -19.95 4.83
C LYS A 64 4.89 -20.46 4.82
N ARG A 65 4.66 -21.76 4.56
CA ARG A 65 3.32 -22.39 4.50
C ARG A 65 2.40 -22.01 5.67
N ALA A 66 2.95 -21.79 6.87
CA ALA A 66 2.19 -21.39 8.06
C ALA A 66 1.44 -20.04 7.92
N LEU A 67 1.91 -19.10 7.10
CA LEU A 67 1.30 -17.77 6.92
C LEU A 67 0.25 -17.74 5.81
N ILE A 68 0.02 -18.86 5.12
CA ILE A 68 -0.97 -19.01 4.03
C ILE A 68 -2.27 -19.63 4.56
N THR A 69 -2.21 -20.32 5.71
CA THR A 69 -3.27 -21.24 6.18
C THR A 69 -3.94 -20.83 7.49
N LYS A 70 -3.49 -19.76 8.16
CA LYS A 70 -4.09 -19.24 9.39
C LYS A 70 -4.86 -17.97 9.11
#